data_AF-A0A497KHA0-F1
#
_entry.id   AF-A0A497KHA0-F1
#
_cell.length_a   1.000
_cell.length_b   1.000
_cell.length_c   1.000
_cell.angle_alpha   90.00
_cell.angle_beta   90.00
_cell.angle_gamma   90.00
#
_symmetry.space_group_name_H-M   'P 1'
#
loop_
_entity.id
_entity.type
_entity.pdbx_description
1 polymer ?
#
loop_
_entity_poly.entity_id
_entity_poly.type
_entity_poly.pdbx_seq_one_letter_code
_entity_poly.pdbx_strand_id
1 'polypeptide(L)' 'MERKILDEIVKIAREYESLGWIAQERRGADFMDRILTLLRSYGYLESNPTSRGVVIEEDDGYPD' A
#
# COMPACT_ATOMS: atom_id res chain seq x y z
N MET A 1 9.99 14.51 13.61
CA MET A 1 10.09 13.29 12.78
C MET A 1 8.75 13.01 12.11
N GLU A 2 7.64 13.01 12.86
CA GLU A 2 6.27 12.88 12.35
C GLU A 2 5.87 13.83 11.21
N ARG A 3 6.31 15.09 11.22
CA ARG A 3 5.98 16.02 10.12
C ARG A 3 6.56 15.57 8.76
N LYS A 4 7.73 14.93 8.74
CA LYS A 4 8.39 14.52 7.48
C LYS A 4 7.66 13.36 6.80
N ILE A 5 7.21 12.37 7.57
CA ILE A 5 6.47 11.24 7.00
C ILE A 5 5.11 11.67 6.45
N LEU A 6 4.42 12.57 7.15
CA LEU A 6 3.14 13.10 6.69
C LEU A 6 3.30 13.85 5.36
N ASP A 7 4.34 14.69 5.23
CA ASP A 7 4.64 15.41 3.99
C ASP A 7 4.89 14.46 2.81
N GLU A 8 5.59 13.34 3.04
CA GLU A 8 5.85 12.33 2.02
C GLU A 8 4.59 11.54 1.62
N ILE A 9 3.74 11.17 2.58
CA ILE A 9 2.44 10.52 2.30
C ILE A 9 1.56 11.45 1.47
N VAL A 10 1.47 12.73 1.85
CA VAL A 10 0.70 13.75 1.11
C VAL A 10 1.22 13.91 -0.32
N LYS A 11 2.54 13.87 -0.51
CA LYS A 11 3.15 13.92 -1.84
C LYS A 11 2.72 12.72 -2.70
N ILE A 12 2.79 11.51 -2.16
CA ILE A 12 2.38 10.28 -2.87
C ILE A 12 0.90 10.34 -3.24
N ALA A 13 0.05 10.83 -2.33
CA ALA A 13 -1.39 10.98 -2.55
C ALA A 13 -1.71 11.98 -3.67
N ARG A 14 -1.01 13.14 -3.71
CA ARG A 14 -1.19 14.13 -4.78
C ARG A 14 -0.74 13.61 -6.14
N GLU A 15 0.38 12.88 -6.19
CA GLU A 15 0.82 12.21 -7.41
C GLU A 15 -0.25 11.24 -7.92
N TYR A 16 -0.83 10.41 -7.04
CA TYR A 16 -1.94 9.52 -7.39
C TYR A 16 -3.20 10.26 -7.86
N GLU A 17 -3.60 11.32 -7.16
CA GLU A 17 -4.77 12.14 -7.50
C GLU A 17 -4.63 12.80 -8.89
N SER A 18 -3.42 13.23 -9.25
CA SER A 18 -3.13 13.83 -10.56
C SER A 18 -3.25 12.86 -11.74
N LEU A 19 -3.32 11.55 -11.49
CA LEU A 19 -3.50 10.55 -12.52
C LEU A 19 -4.96 10.46 -12.95
N GLY A 20 -5.20 10.26 -14.25
CA GLY A 20 -6.53 9.89 -14.73
C GLY A 20 -6.96 8.52 -14.21
N TRP A 21 -8.28 8.28 -14.16
CA TRP A 21 -8.89 7.09 -13.55
C TRP A 21 -8.28 5.74 -14.01
N ILE A 22 -8.06 5.57 -15.33
CA ILE A 22 -7.44 4.34 -15.88
C ILE A 22 -6.01 4.13 -15.34
N ALA A 23 -5.25 5.21 -15.17
CA ALA A 23 -3.89 5.13 -14.63
C ALA A 23 -3.90 4.87 -13.12
N GLN A 24 -4.89 5.41 -12.39
CA GLN A 24 -5.10 5.13 -10.97
C GLN A 24 -5.41 3.66 -10.71
N GLU A 25 -6.29 3.05 -11.51
CA GLU A 25 -6.67 1.64 -11.38
C GLU A 25 -5.48 0.70 -11.64
N ARG A 26 -4.67 1.00 -12.66
CA ARG A 26 -3.49 0.19 -13.01
C ARG A 26 -2.33 0.32 -12.03
N ARG A 27 -2.19 1.48 -11.39
CA ARG A 27 -0.99 1.81 -10.58
C ARG A 27 -1.27 1.93 -9.09
N GLY A 28 -2.52 1.79 -8.64
CA GLY A 28 -2.87 1.94 -7.22
C GLY A 28 -2.03 1.09 -6.28
N ALA A 29 -1.70 -0.15 -6.70
CA ALA A 29 -0.79 -1.03 -5.97
C ALA A 29 0.61 -0.42 -5.78
N ASP A 30 1.20 0.17 -6.83
CA ASP A 30 2.52 0.82 -6.76
C ASP A 30 2.54 1.97 -5.73
N PHE A 31 1.48 2.78 -5.71
CA PHE A 31 1.36 3.90 -4.76
C PHE A 31 1.22 3.38 -3.32
N MET A 32 0.43 2.32 -3.12
CA MET A 32 0.30 1.68 -1.81
C MET A 32 1.61 1.05 -1.33
N ASP A 33 2.36 0.37 -2.20
CA ASP A 33 3.66 -0.22 -1.87
C ASP A 33 4.68 0.85 -1.45
N ARG A 34 4.65 2.03 -2.09
CA ARG A 34 5.47 3.17 -1.68
C ARG A 34 5.10 3.67 -0.28
N ILE A 35 3.80 3.79 0.04
CA ILE A 35 3.33 4.19 1.37
C ILE A 35 3.74 3.14 2.42
N LEU A 36 3.54 1.86 2.15
CA LEU A 36 3.92 0.78 3.07
C LEU A 36 5.43 0.76 3.33
N THR A 37 6.25 0.95 2.29
CA THR A 37 7.71 1.04 2.42
C THR A 37 8.11 2.23 3.28
N LEU A 38 7.47 3.38 3.09
CA LEU A 38 7.70 4.59 3.88
C LEU A 38 7.32 4.37 5.36
N LEU A 39 6.14 3.82 5.63
CA LEU A 39 5.70 3.55 7.00
C LEU A 39 6.65 2.58 7.72
N ARG A 40 7.18 1.57 7.03
CA ARG A 40 8.20 0.65 7.59
C ARG A 40 9.52 1.36 7.87
N SER A 41 10.00 2.22 6.98
CA SER A 41 11.29 2.91 7.16
C SER A 41 11.30 3.86 8.35
N TYR A 42 10.13 4.39 8.72
CA TYR A 42 9.94 5.21 9.91
C TYR A 42 9.53 4.41 11.16
N GLY A 43 9.38 3.08 11.06
CA GLY A 43 9.05 2.20 12.19
C GLY A 43 7.57 2.22 12.60
N TYR A 44 6.66 2.75 11.78
CA TYR A 44 5.21 2.68 12.02
C TYR A 44 4.61 1.30 11.69
N LEU A 45 5.30 0.52 10.87
CA LEU A 45 4.94 -0.85 10.55
C LEU A 45 6.16 -1.74 10.78
N GLU A 46 5.94 -2.92 11.35
CA GLU A 46 6.97 -3.95 11.40
C GLU A 46 7.33 -4.41 9.98
N SER A 47 8.61 -4.71 9.77
CA SER A 47 9.08 -5.38 8.55
C SER A 47 8.50 -6.79 8.55
N ASN A 48 7.32 -6.96 7.96
CA ASN A 48 6.68 -8.26 7.88
C ASN A 48 7.58 -9.19 7.05
N PRO A 49 8.15 -10.28 7.60
CA PRO A 49 8.94 -11.25 6.83
C PRO A 49 8.07 -12.07 5.85
N THR A 50 6.76 -11.86 5.84
CA THR A 50 5.77 -12.72 5.20
C THR A 50 5.28 -12.24 3.83
N SER A 51 6.12 -11.54 3.04
CA SER A 51 5.87 -11.43 1.59
C SER A 51 6.21 -12.73 0.81
N ARG A 52 6.51 -13.83 1.52
CA ARG A 52 6.39 -15.19 0.96
C ARG A 52 5.00 -15.73 1.30
N GLY A 53 4.11 -15.67 0.31
CA GLY A 53 2.84 -16.40 0.31
C GLY A 53 1.76 -15.76 1.16
N VAL A 54 1.03 -14.81 0.57
CA VAL A 54 -0.41 -14.77 0.85
C VAL A 54 -0.93 -16.10 0.30
N VAL A 55 -1.07 -17.09 1.19
CA VAL A 55 -1.98 -18.19 0.94
C VAL A 55 -3.35 -17.55 1.00
N ILE A 56 -3.92 -17.25 -0.16
CA ILE A 56 -5.36 -17.05 -0.27
C ILE A 56 -5.89 -18.45 0.02
N GLU A 57 -6.31 -18.70 1.26
CA GLU A 57 -7.23 -19.80 1.51
C GLU A 57 -8.50 -19.41 0.78
N GLU A 58 -8.72 -20.01 -0.39
CA GLU A 58 -10.03 -20.04 -1.03
C GLU A 58 -10.96 -20.67 0.01
N ASP A 59 -11.69 -19.82 0.74
CA ASP A 59 -12.82 -20.22 1.55
C ASP A 59 -13.92 -20.66 0.57
N ASP A 60 -13.81 -21.91 0.12
CA ASP A 60 -14.83 -22.65 -0.64
C ASP A 60 -16.04 -23.00 0.27
N GLY A 61 -16.50 -22.02 1.06
CA GLY A 61 -17.25 -22.20 2.30
C GLY A 61 -18.78 -21.99 2.22
N TYR A 62 -19.46 -22.73 1.32
CA TYR A 62 -20.86 -23.22 1.46
C TYR A 62 -22.06 -22.22 1.41
N PRO A 63 -23.34 -22.68 1.22
CA PRO A 63 -23.84 -24.05 1.11
C PRO A 63 -24.76 -24.37 -0.10
N ASP A 64 -24.98 -25.67 -0.33
CA ASP A 64 -25.99 -26.27 -1.24
C ASP A 64 -27.42 -25.72 -1.08
#